data_AF-W2TAS9-F1
#
_entry.id   AF-W2TAS9-F1
#
_cell.length_a   1.000
_cell.length_b   1.000
_cell.length_c   1.000
_cell.angle_alpha   90.00
_cell.angle_beta   90.00
_cell.angle_gamma   90.00
#
_symmetry.space_group_name_H-M   'P 1'
#
loop_
_entity.id
_entity.type
_entity.pdbx_description
1 polymer ?
#
loop_
_entity_poly.entity_id
_entity_poly.type
_entity_poly.pdbx_seq_one_letter_code
_entity_poly.pdbx_strand_id
1 'polypeptide(L)'
;MIDDLQEAFREMLTTNDWMDKQTKATALDKAKQMLRQIAYPDFILDDAKLDDYYGGVKFPAAILQAPFFHHTFPRALNYGGIGAVIGHEITHGFDDEGRQFDSVGNLREWWDPEVKKKFQERAQCIINQYGKIEVPGTGFKISGKLTQGENIADNGGVKQAFRAYKNYLRKRGEERRVKGLEQYNNDQMFFLGYAMVECGHMTKEAMINQLITNPHSPHRNRVNQVLANQPEFATAFQCDLGTPMNPIERCAVW
;
A
#
# COMPACT_ATOMS: atom_id res chain seq x y z
N MET A 1 -9.52 -10.37 8.01
CA MET A 1 -8.43 -9.56 7.46
C MET A 1 -8.74 -9.07 6.06
N ILE A 2 -8.85 -9.92 5.03
CA ILE A 2 -9.18 -9.44 3.66
C ILE A 2 -10.50 -8.68 3.63
N ASP A 3 -11.54 -9.19 4.28
CA ASP A 3 -12.81 -8.46 4.37
C ASP A 3 -12.65 -7.11 5.09
N ASP A 4 -11.83 -7.04 6.14
CA ASP A 4 -11.56 -5.79 6.85
C ASP A 4 -10.80 -4.79 5.97
N LEU A 5 -9.85 -5.28 5.15
CA LEU A 5 -9.10 -4.47 4.21
C LEU A 5 -9.98 -3.96 3.07
N GLN A 6 -10.81 -4.82 2.49
CA GLN A 6 -11.75 -4.39 1.45
C GLN A 6 -12.77 -3.39 1.99
N GLU A 7 -13.24 -3.58 3.23
CA GLU A 7 -14.13 -2.60 3.86
C GLU A 7 -13.41 -1.28 4.12
N ALA A 8 -12.17 -1.32 4.64
CA ALA A 8 -11.36 -0.12 4.83
C ALA A 8 -11.11 0.64 3.51
N PHE A 9 -10.91 -0.08 2.40
CA PHE A 9 -10.76 0.54 1.08
C PHE A 9 -12.06 1.17 0.58
N ARG A 10 -13.21 0.50 0.75
CA ARG A 10 -14.52 1.09 0.43
C ARG A 10 -14.79 2.34 1.26
N GLU A 11 -14.39 2.34 2.53
CA GLU A 11 -14.43 3.54 3.38
C GLU A 11 -13.53 4.64 2.80
N MET A 12 -12.30 4.33 2.36
CA MET A 12 -11.40 5.31 1.72
C MET A 12 -12.01 5.87 0.42
N LEU A 13 -12.61 5.04 -0.42
CA LEU A 13 -13.30 5.47 -1.65
C LEU A 13 -14.52 6.36 -1.37
N THR A 14 -15.31 6.05 -0.35
CA THR A 14 -16.50 6.85 -0.03
C THR A 14 -16.17 8.18 0.65
N THR A 15 -15.13 8.19 1.48
CA THR A 15 -14.76 9.35 2.33
C THR A 15 -13.77 10.32 1.71
N ASN A 16 -13.12 9.99 0.58
CA ASN A 16 -12.22 10.95 -0.06
C ASN A 16 -12.96 12.21 -0.52
N ASP A 17 -12.26 13.35 -0.56
CA ASP A 17 -12.83 14.66 -0.86
C ASP A 17 -12.74 15.07 -2.33
N TRP A 18 -12.00 14.31 -3.14
CA TRP A 18 -11.58 14.74 -4.46
C TRP A 18 -12.38 14.06 -5.60
N MET A 19 -12.98 12.90 -5.36
CA MET A 19 -13.86 12.23 -6.32
C MET A 19 -15.32 12.67 -6.16
N ASP A 20 -16.03 12.84 -7.28
CA ASP A 20 -17.48 13.06 -7.28
C ASP A 20 -18.26 11.77 -6.93
N LYS A 21 -19.57 11.93 -6.66
CA LYS A 21 -20.45 10.83 -6.22
C LYS A 21 -20.56 9.70 -7.27
N GLN A 22 -20.60 10.04 -8.56
CA GLN A 22 -20.73 9.07 -9.63
C GLN A 22 -19.44 8.26 -9.79
N THR A 23 -18.28 8.93 -9.83
CA THR A 23 -16.99 8.24 -9.96
C THR A 23 -16.70 7.35 -8.74
N LYS A 24 -17.10 7.78 -7.53
CA LYS A 24 -17.05 6.93 -6.34
C LYS A 24 -17.91 5.67 -6.47
N ALA A 25 -19.11 5.77 -7.02
CA ALA A 25 -19.99 4.61 -7.22
C ALA A 25 -19.35 3.59 -8.18
N THR A 26 -18.75 4.05 -9.27
CA THR A 26 -18.04 3.17 -10.22
C THR A 26 -16.78 2.56 -9.59
N ALA A 27 -16.02 3.34 -8.83
CA ALA A 27 -14.85 2.83 -8.13
C ALA A 27 -15.21 1.76 -7.09
N LEU A 28 -16.33 1.92 -6.39
CA LEU A 28 -16.86 0.92 -5.48
C LEU A 28 -17.30 -0.35 -6.20
N ASP A 29 -17.90 -0.24 -7.38
CA ASP A 29 -18.25 -1.39 -8.20
C ASP A 29 -16.99 -2.16 -8.62
N LYS A 30 -15.97 -1.45 -9.11
CA LYS A 30 -14.66 -2.05 -9.39
C LYS A 30 -14.06 -2.75 -8.18
N ALA A 31 -14.01 -2.08 -7.03
CA ALA A 31 -13.45 -2.67 -5.81
C ALA A 31 -14.20 -3.93 -5.34
N LYS A 32 -15.51 -4.04 -5.63
CA LYS A 32 -16.31 -5.24 -5.33
C LYS A 32 -16.03 -6.39 -6.29
N GLN A 33 -15.73 -6.09 -7.55
CA GLN A 33 -15.47 -7.09 -8.59
C GLN A 33 -14.02 -7.61 -8.57
N MET A 34 -13.11 -6.98 -7.82
CA MET A 34 -11.75 -7.48 -7.63
C MET A 34 -11.76 -8.91 -7.06
N LEU A 35 -11.26 -9.85 -7.86
CA LEU A 35 -11.14 -11.25 -7.50
C LEU A 35 -10.21 -11.43 -6.29
N ARG A 36 -10.60 -12.33 -5.38
CA ARG A 36 -9.84 -12.65 -4.17
C ARG A 36 -9.10 -13.96 -4.38
N GLN A 37 -7.78 -13.94 -4.33
CA GLN A 37 -6.95 -15.12 -4.57
C GLN A 37 -5.86 -15.23 -3.49
N ILE A 38 -6.10 -16.08 -2.49
CA ILE A 38 -5.16 -16.30 -1.37
C ILE A 38 -4.46 -17.65 -1.58
N ALA A 39 -3.13 -17.66 -1.49
CA ALA A 39 -2.25 -18.82 -1.56
C ALA A 39 -2.12 -19.46 -2.94
N TYR A 40 -3.11 -20.26 -3.30
CA TYR A 40 -3.29 -20.80 -4.64
C TYR A 40 -4.75 -21.26 -4.75
N PRO A 41 -5.28 -21.27 -5.96
CA PRO A 41 -6.61 -21.80 -6.27
C PRO A 41 -6.58 -23.20 -6.89
N ASP A 42 -7.68 -23.92 -6.77
CA ASP A 42 -7.77 -25.32 -7.19
C ASP A 42 -7.57 -25.53 -8.71
N PHE A 43 -7.76 -24.51 -9.55
CA PHE A 43 -7.65 -24.68 -11.01
C PHE A 43 -6.20 -24.62 -11.54
N ILE A 44 -5.16 -24.36 -10.74
CA ILE A 44 -3.77 -24.32 -11.26
C ILE A 44 -3.27 -25.65 -11.87
N LEU A 45 -4.07 -26.71 -11.77
CA LEU A 45 -3.86 -28.00 -12.45
C LEU A 45 -4.46 -28.04 -13.87
N ASP A 46 -5.08 -26.95 -14.33
CA ASP A 46 -5.81 -26.82 -15.59
C ASP A 46 -5.27 -25.60 -16.34
N ASP A 47 -4.42 -25.83 -17.35
CA ASP A 47 -3.69 -24.79 -18.09
C ASP A 47 -4.61 -23.75 -18.77
N ALA A 48 -5.84 -24.13 -19.15
CA ALA A 48 -6.79 -23.20 -19.75
C ALA A 48 -7.44 -22.26 -18.72
N LYS A 49 -7.69 -22.77 -17.51
CA LYS A 49 -8.13 -21.92 -16.38
C LYS A 49 -6.97 -21.15 -15.77
N LEU A 50 -5.75 -21.67 -15.90
CA LEU A 50 -4.52 -21.00 -15.50
C LEU A 50 -4.34 -19.68 -16.24
N ASP A 51 -4.51 -19.71 -17.56
CA ASP A 51 -4.44 -18.52 -18.40
C ASP A 51 -5.61 -17.54 -18.16
N ASP A 52 -6.83 -18.04 -17.93
CA ASP A 52 -8.02 -17.22 -17.65
C ASP A 52 -7.99 -16.56 -16.25
N TYR A 53 -7.50 -17.27 -15.23
CA TYR A 53 -7.52 -16.79 -13.85
C TYR A 53 -6.43 -15.76 -13.53
N TYR A 54 -5.34 -15.74 -14.29
CA TYR A 54 -4.15 -14.97 -13.98
C TYR A 54 -4.24 -13.46 -14.27
N GLY A 55 -5.44 -12.93 -14.54
CA GLY A 55 -5.72 -11.50 -14.78
C GLY A 55 -5.94 -10.61 -13.54
N GLY A 56 -5.87 -11.12 -12.31
CA GLY A 56 -6.12 -10.32 -11.09
C GLY A 56 -5.31 -10.78 -9.88
N VAL A 57 -5.01 -9.82 -8.99
CA VAL A 57 -4.20 -9.87 -7.75
C VAL A 57 -4.01 -11.26 -7.11
N LYS A 58 -2.75 -11.65 -6.89
CA LYS A 58 -2.32 -12.97 -6.41
C LYS A 58 -1.41 -12.86 -5.20
N PHE A 59 -1.67 -13.64 -4.14
CA PHE A 59 -0.74 -13.80 -3.01
C PHE A 59 -0.23 -15.25 -2.97
N PRO A 60 0.99 -15.55 -3.46
CA PRO A 60 1.54 -16.91 -3.39
C PRO A 60 1.61 -17.42 -1.94
N ALA A 61 1.38 -18.72 -1.71
CA ALA A 61 1.48 -19.31 -0.37
C ALA A 61 2.80 -19.00 0.36
N ALA A 62 3.89 -18.84 -0.41
CA ALA A 62 5.22 -18.50 0.09
C ALA A 62 5.32 -17.09 0.73
N ILE A 63 4.35 -16.18 0.53
CA ILE A 63 4.30 -14.90 1.23
C ILE A 63 3.50 -14.98 2.54
N LEU A 64 2.69 -16.02 2.74
CA LEU A 64 1.84 -16.21 3.92
C LEU A 64 2.59 -16.87 5.08
N GLN A 65 3.81 -16.40 5.31
CA GLN A 65 4.72 -16.86 6.35
C GLN A 65 5.40 -15.68 7.04
N ALA A 66 6.08 -15.94 8.15
CA ALA A 66 6.82 -14.89 8.84
C ALA A 66 7.93 -14.33 7.92
N PRO A 67 8.21 -13.01 7.95
CA PRO A 67 7.66 -12.01 8.87
C PRO A 67 6.32 -11.40 8.45
N PHE A 68 5.81 -11.68 7.25
CA PHE A 68 4.59 -11.06 6.71
C PHE A 68 3.33 -11.50 7.44
N PHE A 69 3.20 -12.81 7.71
CA PHE A 69 2.06 -13.38 8.40
C PHE A 69 2.46 -14.52 9.32
N HIS A 70 1.89 -14.55 10.51
CA HIS A 70 1.84 -15.75 11.31
C HIS A 70 0.55 -15.77 12.13
N HIS A 71 -0.12 -16.92 12.19
CA HIS A 71 -1.42 -17.00 12.86
C HIS A 71 -1.36 -16.72 14.38
N THR A 72 -0.18 -16.86 14.99
CA THR A 72 0.07 -16.52 16.40
C THR A 72 0.58 -15.09 16.62
N PHE A 73 0.93 -14.34 15.57
CA PHE A 73 1.36 -12.96 15.75
C PHE A 73 0.18 -12.08 16.19
N PRO A 74 0.46 -11.04 17.00
CA PRO A 74 -0.48 -9.94 17.21
C PRO A 74 -1.05 -9.44 15.88
N ARG A 75 -2.32 -9.04 15.88
CA ARG A 75 -2.96 -8.50 14.68
C ARG A 75 -2.28 -7.24 14.22
N ALA A 76 -1.81 -6.38 15.12
CA ALA A 76 -0.94 -5.25 14.76
C ALA A 76 0.17 -5.63 13.76
N LEU A 77 0.94 -6.69 14.04
CA LEU A 77 2.02 -7.16 13.15
C LEU A 77 1.48 -7.77 11.85
N ASN A 78 0.42 -8.56 11.91
CA ASN A 78 -0.17 -9.16 10.73
C ASN A 78 -0.80 -8.12 9.79
N TYR A 79 -1.48 -7.10 10.31
CA TYR A 79 -2.00 -6.00 9.50
C TYR A 79 -0.87 -5.10 8.97
N GLY A 80 0.18 -4.85 9.75
CA GLY A 80 1.35 -4.08 9.30
C GLY A 80 2.18 -4.80 8.23
N GLY A 81 2.31 -6.12 8.33
CA GLY A 81 2.99 -6.97 7.36
C GLY A 81 2.07 -7.32 6.19
N ILE A 82 1.49 -8.52 6.19
CA ILE A 82 0.68 -9.01 5.07
C ILE A 82 -0.54 -8.12 4.78
N GLY A 83 -1.10 -7.44 5.78
CA GLY A 83 -2.22 -6.53 5.57
C GLY A 83 -1.85 -5.34 4.69
N ALA A 84 -0.65 -4.76 4.86
CA ALA A 84 -0.14 -3.69 4.02
C ALA A 84 0.14 -4.19 2.59
N VAL A 85 0.69 -5.41 2.44
CA VAL A 85 0.88 -6.03 1.12
C VAL A 85 -0.48 -6.25 0.42
N ILE A 86 -1.49 -6.76 1.14
CA ILE A 86 -2.82 -6.93 0.54
C ILE A 86 -3.43 -5.59 0.14
N GLY A 87 -3.26 -4.55 0.96
CA GLY A 87 -3.72 -3.22 0.62
C GLY A 87 -2.98 -2.61 -0.58
N HIS A 88 -1.69 -2.89 -0.71
CA HIS A 88 -0.86 -2.48 -1.84
C HIS A 88 -1.41 -3.07 -3.15
N GLU A 89 -1.67 -4.37 -3.20
CA GLU A 89 -2.26 -5.00 -4.39
C GLU A 89 -3.69 -4.52 -4.70
N ILE A 90 -4.50 -4.23 -3.68
CA ILE A 90 -5.82 -3.62 -3.88
C ILE A 90 -5.67 -2.24 -4.52
N THR A 91 -4.68 -1.47 -4.07
CA THR A 91 -4.42 -0.12 -4.55
C THR A 91 -3.89 -0.12 -5.99
N HIS A 92 -3.18 -1.15 -6.46
CA HIS A 92 -2.79 -1.28 -7.86
C HIS A 92 -3.99 -1.26 -8.82
N GLY A 93 -5.15 -1.76 -8.40
CA GLY A 93 -6.39 -1.60 -9.19
C GLY A 93 -6.79 -0.15 -9.45
N PHE A 94 -6.17 0.81 -8.77
CA PHE A 94 -6.48 2.24 -8.81
C PHE A 94 -5.21 3.10 -8.90
N ASP A 95 -4.05 2.55 -9.23
CA ASP A 95 -2.86 3.36 -9.50
C ASP A 95 -2.95 4.05 -10.88
N ASP A 96 -1.83 4.58 -11.41
CA ASP A 96 -1.80 5.29 -12.68
C ASP A 96 -2.14 4.41 -13.90
N GLU A 97 -1.86 3.11 -13.84
CA GLU A 97 -2.19 2.12 -14.86
C GLU A 97 -3.53 1.44 -14.59
N GLY A 98 -3.69 0.86 -13.40
CA GLY A 98 -4.86 0.11 -13.01
C GLY A 98 -6.14 0.92 -13.08
N ARG A 99 -6.11 2.24 -12.79
CA ARG A 99 -7.30 3.11 -12.98
C ARG A 99 -7.85 3.11 -14.40
N GLN A 100 -7.05 2.76 -15.41
CA GLN A 100 -7.46 2.82 -16.82
C GLN A 100 -8.33 1.63 -17.22
N PHE A 101 -8.38 0.61 -16.36
CA PHE A 101 -9.20 -0.57 -16.54
C PHE A 101 -10.50 -0.44 -15.75
N ASP A 102 -11.63 -0.82 -16.33
CA ASP A 102 -12.93 -0.84 -15.64
C ASP A 102 -13.06 -2.07 -14.71
N SER A 103 -14.27 -2.29 -14.16
CA SER A 103 -14.52 -3.35 -13.18
C SER A 103 -14.39 -4.77 -13.72
N VAL A 104 -14.44 -4.95 -15.04
CA VAL A 104 -14.28 -6.24 -15.72
C VAL A 104 -12.95 -6.35 -16.47
N GLY A 105 -12.05 -5.38 -16.30
CA GLY A 105 -10.71 -5.40 -16.86
C GLY A 105 -10.58 -4.84 -18.28
N ASN A 106 -11.56 -4.09 -18.79
CA ASN A 106 -11.43 -3.46 -20.10
C ASN A 106 -10.72 -2.11 -19.99
N LEU A 107 -9.79 -1.82 -20.91
CA LEU A 107 -9.17 -0.51 -21.04
C LEU A 107 -10.21 0.52 -21.54
N ARG A 108 -10.66 1.40 -20.65
CA ARG A 108 -11.69 2.40 -20.93
C ARG A 108 -11.54 3.60 -20.00
N GLU A 109 -11.76 4.81 -20.52
CA GLU A 109 -11.91 5.97 -19.65
C GLU A 109 -13.27 5.93 -18.95
N TRP A 110 -13.26 5.72 -17.63
CA TRP A 110 -14.46 5.65 -16.78
C TRP A 110 -14.47 6.72 -15.69
N TRP A 111 -13.47 7.61 -15.66
CA TRP A 111 -13.45 8.77 -14.77
C TRP A 111 -13.95 10.02 -15.48
N ASP A 112 -14.66 10.85 -14.72
CA ASP A 112 -14.91 12.22 -15.13
C ASP A 112 -13.57 12.97 -15.35
N PRO A 113 -13.46 13.83 -16.39
CA PRO A 113 -12.23 14.57 -16.67
C PRO A 113 -11.69 15.37 -15.48
N GLU A 114 -12.56 15.94 -14.63
CA GLU A 114 -12.12 16.70 -13.45
C GLU A 114 -11.57 15.78 -12.36
N VAL A 115 -12.13 14.57 -12.19
CA VAL A 115 -11.59 13.57 -11.26
C VAL A 115 -10.22 13.07 -11.74
N LYS A 116 -10.09 12.82 -13.04
CA LYS A 116 -8.81 12.45 -13.65
C LYS A 116 -7.74 13.51 -13.42
N LYS A 117 -8.08 14.79 -13.60
CA LYS A 117 -7.17 15.91 -13.35
C LYS A 117 -6.71 15.94 -11.89
N LYS A 118 -7.65 15.83 -10.93
CA LYS A 118 -7.32 15.80 -9.49
C LYS A 118 -6.45 14.61 -9.11
N PHE A 119 -6.69 13.44 -9.68
CA PHE A 119 -5.80 12.30 -9.49
C PHE A 119 -4.39 12.59 -10.01
N GLN A 120 -4.26 13.15 -11.21
CA GLN A 120 -2.97 13.50 -11.78
C GLN A 120 -2.22 14.53 -10.92
N GLU A 121 -2.92 15.53 -10.36
CA GLU A 121 -2.34 16.49 -9.42
C GLU A 121 -1.81 15.82 -8.15
N ARG A 122 -2.58 14.90 -7.54
CA ARG A 122 -2.17 14.13 -6.36
C ARG A 122 -1.03 13.16 -6.67
N ALA A 123 -1.08 12.49 -7.81
CA ALA A 123 -0.04 11.58 -8.28
C ALA A 123 1.26 12.34 -8.61
N GLN A 124 1.17 13.59 -9.08
CA GLN A 124 2.31 14.47 -9.29
C GLN A 124 3.00 14.85 -7.97
N CYS A 125 2.27 14.95 -6.85
CA CYS A 125 2.86 15.10 -5.52
C CYS A 125 3.83 13.94 -5.23
N ILE A 126 3.40 12.70 -5.47
CA ILE A 126 4.22 11.49 -5.27
C ILE A 126 5.46 11.52 -6.16
N ILE A 127 5.32 11.83 -7.46
CA ILE A 127 6.47 11.98 -8.38
C ILE A 127 7.48 12.98 -7.82
N ASN A 128 7.00 14.15 -7.39
CA ASN A 128 7.85 15.22 -6.91
C ASN A 128 8.51 14.87 -5.57
N GLN A 129 7.81 14.18 -4.67
CA GLN A 129 8.33 13.78 -3.36
C GLN A 129 9.48 12.77 -3.53
N TYR A 130 9.24 11.69 -4.28
CA TYR A 130 10.26 10.66 -4.48
C TYR A 130 11.40 11.13 -5.38
N GLY A 131 11.11 11.92 -6.41
CA GLY A 131 12.09 12.49 -7.35
C GLY A 131 13.13 13.43 -6.71
N LYS A 132 12.88 13.93 -5.50
CA LYS A 132 13.83 14.77 -4.76
C LYS A 132 14.92 13.96 -4.05
N ILE A 133 14.74 12.64 -3.91
CA ILE A 133 15.58 11.82 -3.03
C ILE A 133 16.80 11.30 -3.79
N GLU A 134 17.98 11.75 -3.36
CA GLU A 134 19.25 11.16 -3.77
C GLU A 134 19.56 9.93 -2.91
N VAL A 135 19.93 8.82 -3.55
CA VAL A 135 20.31 7.59 -2.85
C VAL A 135 21.80 7.65 -2.50
N PRO A 136 22.16 7.60 -1.20
CA PRO A 136 23.54 7.76 -0.78
C PRO A 136 24.49 6.76 -1.46
N GLY A 137 25.64 7.26 -1.94
CA GLY A 137 26.69 6.43 -2.51
C GLY A 137 26.49 6.02 -3.98
N THR A 138 25.33 6.31 -4.58
CA THR A 138 25.05 6.01 -5.99
C THR A 138 25.25 7.23 -6.89
N GLY A 139 24.98 8.44 -6.39
CA GLY A 139 24.92 9.66 -7.19
C GLY A 139 23.64 9.77 -8.04
N PHE A 140 22.67 8.87 -7.84
CA PHE A 140 21.39 8.83 -8.55
C PHE A 140 20.25 9.24 -7.62
N LYS A 141 19.26 9.90 -8.20
CA LYS A 141 17.96 10.14 -7.55
C LYS A 141 16.98 9.05 -7.92
N ILE A 142 16.01 8.81 -7.04
CA ILE A 142 14.87 7.95 -7.36
C ILE A 142 14.10 8.58 -8.52
N SER A 143 13.78 7.80 -9.55
CA SER A 143 12.87 8.26 -10.59
C SER A 143 11.44 8.22 -10.07
N GLY A 144 10.93 9.37 -9.59
CA GLY A 144 9.56 9.49 -9.08
C GLY A 144 8.50 9.12 -10.11
N LYS A 145 8.79 9.27 -11.41
CA LYS A 145 7.91 8.86 -12.51
C LYS A 145 7.93 7.34 -12.72
N LEU A 146 9.11 6.72 -12.75
CA LEU A 146 9.23 5.26 -12.90
C LEU A 146 8.56 4.53 -11.74
N THR A 147 8.70 5.07 -10.53
CA THR A 147 8.24 4.42 -9.30
C THR A 147 6.83 4.80 -8.87
N GLN A 148 6.10 5.58 -9.70
CA GLN A 148 4.85 6.22 -9.29
C GLN A 148 3.78 5.21 -8.84
N GLY A 149 3.48 4.19 -9.66
CA GLY A 149 2.45 3.21 -9.36
C GLY A 149 2.70 2.48 -8.03
N GLU A 150 3.91 1.95 -7.86
CA GLU A 150 4.35 1.29 -6.62
C GLU A 150 4.29 2.22 -5.40
N ASN A 151 4.72 3.47 -5.55
CA ASN A 151 4.67 4.43 -4.46
C ASN A 151 3.23 4.80 -4.07
N ILE A 152 2.30 4.88 -5.04
CA ILE A 152 0.87 5.06 -4.79
C ILE A 152 0.32 3.84 -4.05
N ALA A 153 0.67 2.63 -4.52
CA ALA A 153 0.25 1.37 -3.93
C ALA A 153 0.73 1.20 -2.48
N ASP A 154 1.99 1.52 -2.17
CA ASP A 154 2.51 1.48 -0.81
C ASP A 154 1.79 2.45 0.13
N ASN A 155 1.60 3.70 -0.30
CA ASN A 155 0.93 4.71 0.50
C ASN A 155 -0.55 4.36 0.76
N GLY A 156 -1.25 3.89 -0.26
CA GLY A 156 -2.62 3.42 -0.14
C GLY A 156 -2.74 2.17 0.72
N GLY A 157 -1.85 1.19 0.53
CA GLY A 157 -1.85 -0.08 1.21
C GLY A 157 -1.61 0.03 2.72
N VAL A 158 -0.63 0.82 3.15
CA VAL A 158 -0.38 1.06 4.58
C VAL A 158 -1.55 1.80 5.23
N LYS A 159 -2.09 2.83 4.57
CA LYS A 159 -3.24 3.60 5.07
C LYS A 159 -4.48 2.72 5.22
N GLN A 160 -4.76 1.89 4.21
CA GLN A 160 -5.85 0.93 4.21
C GLN A 160 -5.68 -0.11 5.32
N ALA A 161 -4.48 -0.68 5.46
CA ALA A 161 -4.18 -1.67 6.48
C ALA A 161 -4.30 -1.13 7.90
N PHE A 162 -3.84 0.10 8.14
CA PHE A 162 -3.97 0.73 9.44
C PHE A 162 -5.44 1.01 9.77
N ARG A 163 -6.22 1.52 8.82
CA ARG A 163 -7.68 1.70 9.00
C ARG A 163 -8.39 0.39 9.29
N ALA A 164 -8.08 -0.67 8.54
CA ALA A 164 -8.63 -2.01 8.76
C ALA A 164 -8.28 -2.54 10.16
N TYR A 165 -7.06 -2.32 10.62
CA TYR A 165 -6.62 -2.66 11.96
C TYR A 165 -7.38 -1.89 13.05
N LYS A 166 -7.55 -0.57 12.92
CA LYS A 166 -8.36 0.21 13.87
C LYS A 166 -9.82 -0.25 13.88
N ASN A 167 -10.39 -0.60 12.72
CA ASN A 167 -11.74 -1.16 12.62
C ASN A 167 -11.84 -2.54 13.30
N TYR A 168 -10.81 -3.38 13.17
CA TYR A 168 -10.70 -4.64 13.92
C TYR A 168 -10.73 -4.41 15.43
N LEU A 169 -9.92 -3.48 15.95
CA LEU A 169 -9.89 -3.14 17.38
C LEU A 169 -11.24 -2.60 17.88
N ARG A 170 -11.92 -1.74 17.10
CA ARG A 170 -13.28 -1.27 17.46
C ARG A 170 -14.28 -2.41 17.64
N LYS A 171 -14.15 -3.49 16.87
CA LYS A 171 -15.05 -4.66 16.90
C LYS A 171 -14.65 -5.70 17.95
N ARG A 172 -13.35 -5.84 18.24
CA ARG A 172 -12.79 -6.96 19.02
C ARG A 172 -12.13 -6.55 20.33
N GLY A 173 -11.94 -5.26 20.57
CA GLY A 173 -11.21 -4.72 21.71
C GLY A 173 -9.71 -4.59 21.44
N GLU A 174 -9.01 -3.96 22.39
CA GLU A 174 -7.56 -3.76 22.35
C GLU A 174 -6.79 -5.08 22.50
N GLU A 175 -5.68 -5.20 21.77
CA GLU A 175 -4.77 -6.34 21.89
C GLU A 175 -3.82 -6.17 23.08
N ARG A 176 -3.37 -7.29 23.65
CA ARG A 176 -2.28 -7.26 24.63
C ARG A 176 -0.99 -6.84 23.95
N ARG A 177 -0.19 -6.02 24.65
CA ARG A 177 1.17 -5.67 24.20
C ARG A 177 2.03 -6.92 24.07
N VAL A 178 2.99 -6.86 23.16
CA VAL A 178 3.93 -7.96 22.92
C VAL A 178 4.88 -8.11 24.10
N LYS A 179 4.95 -9.33 24.64
CA LYS A 179 5.83 -9.63 25.78
C LYS A 179 7.29 -9.39 25.42
N GLY A 180 8.00 -8.61 26.23
CA GLY A 180 9.40 -8.20 25.99
C GLY A 180 9.57 -7.00 25.06
N LEU A 181 8.47 -6.43 24.54
CA LEU A 181 8.44 -5.23 23.70
C LEU A 181 7.38 -4.24 24.18
N GLU A 182 7.03 -4.27 25.47
CA GLU A 182 5.94 -3.48 26.05
C GLU A 182 6.18 -1.97 26.02
N GLN A 183 7.41 -1.52 25.75
CA GLN A 183 7.72 -0.12 25.46
C GLN A 183 7.03 0.40 24.20
N TYR A 184 6.63 -0.49 23.29
CA TYR A 184 5.85 -0.14 22.11
C TYR A 184 4.37 -0.46 22.32
N ASN A 185 3.50 0.49 21.97
CA ASN A 185 2.06 0.25 21.89
C ASN A 185 1.69 -0.47 20.58
N ASN A 186 0.45 -0.95 20.46
CA ASN A 186 0.07 -1.76 19.29
C ASN A 186 0.06 -0.97 17.96
N ASP A 187 -0.18 0.35 17.99
CA ASP A 187 -0.10 1.19 16.78
C ASP A 187 1.36 1.34 16.34
N GLN A 188 2.31 1.52 17.27
CA GLN A 188 3.74 1.48 16.99
C GLN A 188 4.16 0.09 16.47
N MET A 189 3.65 -0.99 17.06
CA MET A 189 3.92 -2.35 16.58
C MET A 189 3.40 -2.59 15.16
N PHE A 190 2.27 -2.00 14.77
CA PHE A 190 1.80 -2.05 13.38
C PHE A 190 2.83 -1.46 12.42
N PHE A 191 3.30 -0.24 12.69
CA PHE A 191 4.26 0.44 11.80
C PHE A 191 5.64 -0.21 11.82
N LEU A 192 6.07 -0.78 12.96
CA LEU A 192 7.26 -1.62 13.05
C LEU A 192 7.09 -2.90 12.22
N GLY A 193 5.90 -3.53 12.25
CA GLY A 193 5.56 -4.67 11.41
C GLY A 193 5.73 -4.39 9.92
N TYR A 194 5.23 -3.24 9.47
CA TYR A 194 5.44 -2.77 8.09
C TYR A 194 6.92 -2.50 7.77
N ALA A 195 7.64 -1.80 8.64
CA ALA A 195 9.06 -1.52 8.40
C ALA A 195 9.93 -2.80 8.37
N MET A 196 9.56 -3.83 9.14
CA MET A 196 10.29 -5.10 9.18
C MET A 196 10.20 -5.88 7.87
N VAL A 197 9.06 -5.86 7.18
CA VAL A 197 8.92 -6.60 5.91
C VAL A 197 9.73 -5.99 4.77
N GLU A 198 10.11 -4.71 4.91
CA GLU A 198 10.97 -3.98 3.97
C GLU A 198 12.45 -3.97 4.40
N CYS A 199 12.84 -4.72 5.42
CA CYS A 199 14.26 -4.77 5.81
C CYS A 199 15.09 -5.47 4.73
N GLY A 200 15.97 -4.71 4.06
CA GLY A 200 16.84 -5.22 3.00
C GLY A 200 18.04 -4.30 2.75
N HIS A 201 19.11 -4.86 2.20
CA HIS A 201 20.31 -4.13 1.78
C HIS A 201 20.79 -4.66 0.43
N MET A 202 21.42 -3.79 -0.36
CA MET A 202 21.94 -4.13 -1.68
C MET A 202 23.34 -3.58 -1.85
N THR A 203 24.14 -4.25 -2.69
CA THR A 203 25.42 -3.70 -3.16
C THR A 203 25.17 -2.41 -3.93
N LYS A 204 26.21 -1.56 -4.05
CA LYS A 204 26.11 -0.29 -4.77
C LYS A 204 25.67 -0.50 -6.22
N GLU A 205 26.24 -1.49 -6.88
CA GLU A 205 25.96 -1.82 -8.29
C GLU A 205 24.52 -2.31 -8.46
N ALA A 206 24.03 -3.16 -7.55
CA ALA A 206 22.65 -3.63 -7.54
C ALA A 206 21.67 -2.48 -7.27
N MET A 207 22.01 -1.56 -6.35
CA MET A 207 21.20 -0.38 -6.06
C MET A 207 21.14 0.57 -7.28
N ILE A 208 22.26 0.81 -7.98
CA ILE A 208 22.25 1.60 -9.21
C ILE A 208 21.36 0.94 -10.28
N ASN A 209 21.47 -0.38 -10.46
CA ASN A 209 20.61 -1.11 -11.39
C ASN A 209 19.13 -0.98 -11.00
N GLN A 210 18.79 -1.19 -9.72
CA GLN A 210 17.42 -1.02 -9.22
C GLN A 210 16.87 0.37 -9.54
N LEU A 211 17.64 1.43 -9.29
CA LEU A 211 17.20 2.81 -9.51
C LEU A 211 16.87 3.14 -10.96
N ILE A 212 17.43 2.38 -11.90
CA ILE A 212 17.26 2.59 -13.35
C ILE A 212 16.13 1.70 -13.89
N THR A 213 15.98 0.47 -13.38
CA THR A 213 15.14 -0.55 -14.04
C THR A 213 13.93 -1.00 -13.23
N ASN A 214 13.95 -0.86 -11.90
CA ASN A 214 12.89 -1.40 -11.05
C ASN A 214 11.82 -0.34 -10.77
N PRO A 215 10.52 -0.65 -10.95
CA PRO A 215 9.45 0.27 -10.58
C PRO A 215 9.32 0.45 -9.07
N HIS A 216 9.92 -0.41 -8.24
CA HIS A 216 9.91 -0.25 -6.80
C HIS A 216 11.01 0.69 -6.32
N SER A 217 10.61 1.68 -5.52
CA SER A 217 11.56 2.48 -4.73
C SER A 217 12.46 1.58 -3.86
N PRO A 218 13.69 2.02 -3.51
CA PRO A 218 14.52 1.29 -2.56
C PRO A 218 13.81 1.06 -1.24
N HIS A 219 14.05 -0.11 -0.62
CA HIS A 219 13.42 -0.54 0.63
C HIS A 219 13.31 0.54 1.71
N ARG A 220 14.42 1.24 2.02
CA ARG A 220 14.43 2.32 3.01
C ARG A 220 13.46 3.45 2.66
N ASN A 221 13.31 3.75 1.38
CA ASN A 221 12.45 4.81 0.89
C ASN A 221 10.98 4.38 0.88
N ARG A 222 10.70 3.10 0.58
CA ARG A 222 9.35 2.52 0.76
C ARG A 222 8.90 2.62 2.21
N VAL A 223 9.78 2.40 3.19
CA VAL A 223 9.43 2.63 4.59
C VAL A 223 9.29 4.12 4.90
N ASN A 224 10.38 4.89 4.75
CA ASN A 224 10.44 6.22 5.33
C ASN A 224 9.47 7.20 4.66
N GLN A 225 9.31 7.15 3.33
CA GLN A 225 8.45 8.10 2.64
C GLN A 225 6.97 7.76 2.82
N VAL A 226 6.62 6.47 2.82
CA VAL A 226 5.24 6.03 3.09
C VAL A 226 4.84 6.43 4.50
N LEU A 227 5.67 6.12 5.51
CA LEU A 227 5.36 6.44 6.90
C LEU A 227 5.35 7.95 7.19
N ALA A 228 6.23 8.74 6.54
CA ALA A 228 6.18 10.20 6.62
C ALA A 228 4.88 10.79 6.08
N ASN A 229 4.25 10.13 5.10
CA ASN A 229 2.94 10.53 4.59
C ASN A 229 1.77 10.14 5.50
N GLN A 230 1.94 9.26 6.51
CA GLN A 230 0.85 8.83 7.42
C GLN A 230 0.78 9.70 8.70
N PRO A 231 -0.27 10.51 8.93
CA PRO A 231 -0.36 11.32 10.16
C PRO A 231 -0.44 10.47 11.43
N GLU A 232 -1.00 9.28 11.29
CA GLU A 232 -1.13 8.29 12.34
C GLU A 232 0.23 7.74 12.78
N PHE A 233 1.20 7.62 11.87
CA PHE A 233 2.59 7.27 12.23
C PHE A 233 3.22 8.34 13.11
N ALA A 234 3.17 9.60 12.66
CA ALA A 234 3.71 10.73 13.42
C ALA A 234 3.06 10.85 14.81
N THR A 235 1.76 10.55 14.91
CA THR A 235 1.02 10.51 16.19
C THR A 235 1.50 9.36 17.08
N ALA A 236 1.62 8.14 16.52
CA ALA A 236 2.01 6.95 17.27
C ALA A 236 3.45 7.05 17.83
N PHE A 237 4.35 7.73 17.13
CA PHE A 237 5.74 7.93 17.54
C PHE A 237 6.02 9.32 18.12
N GLN A 238 5.01 10.18 18.23
CA GLN A 238 5.13 11.55 18.75
C GLN A 238 6.23 12.36 18.02
N CYS A 239 6.28 12.25 16.69
CA CYS A 239 7.23 12.98 15.86
C CYS A 239 6.88 14.47 15.83
N ASP A 240 7.84 15.36 16.08
CA ASP A 240 7.64 16.81 15.98
C ASP A 240 7.36 17.26 14.54
N LEU A 241 6.48 18.25 14.37
CA LEU A 241 6.13 18.81 13.06
C LEU A 241 7.37 19.43 12.39
N GLY A 242 7.57 19.10 11.11
CA GLY A 242 8.72 19.55 10.32
C GLY A 242 9.94 18.62 10.39
N THR A 243 9.89 17.57 11.22
CA THR A 243 10.92 16.51 11.17
C THR A 243 10.79 15.68 9.89
N PRO A 244 11.85 14.96 9.46
CA PRO A 244 11.80 14.13 8.25
C PRO A 244 10.66 13.11 8.24
N MET A 245 10.21 12.64 9.41
CA MET A 245 9.13 11.66 9.55
C MET A 245 7.77 12.28 9.95
N ASN A 246 7.68 13.61 10.02
CA ASN A 246 6.44 14.35 10.16
C ASN A 246 6.53 15.67 9.37
N PRO A 247 6.63 15.59 8.03
CA PRO A 247 6.72 16.77 7.18
C PRO A 247 5.40 17.57 7.23
N ILE A 248 5.51 18.88 6.99
CA ILE A 248 4.35 19.78 6.90
C ILE A 248 3.48 19.40 5.70
N GLU A 249 4.10 19.17 4.55
CA GLU A 249 3.43 18.73 3.33
C GLU A 249 3.49 17.21 3.20
N ARG A 250 2.33 16.60 2.94
CA ARG A 250 2.18 15.14 2.77
C ARG A 250 1.49 14.86 1.45
N CYS A 251 1.93 13.82 0.76
CA CYS A 251 1.26 13.34 -0.44
C CYS A 251 0.23 12.27 -0.08
N ALA A 252 -0.98 12.39 -0.63
CA ALA A 252 -2.03 11.39 -0.49
C ALA A 252 -2.89 11.32 -1.75
N VAL A 253 -3.05 10.10 -2.28
CA VAL A 253 -3.92 9.79 -3.41
C VAL A 253 -5.18 9.09 -2.90
N TRP A 254 -5.02 7.89 -2.35
CA TRP A 254 -6.06 7.06 -1.73
C TRP A 254 -6.12 7.27 -0.22
#